data_AF-A0A938FRZ0-F1
#
_entry.id   AF-A0A938FRZ0-F1
#
_cell.length_a   1.000
_cell.length_b   1.000
_cell.length_c   1.000
_cell.angle_alpha   90.00
_cell.angle_beta   90.00
_cell.angle_gamma   90.00
#
_symmetry.space_group_name_H-M   'P 1'
#
loop_
_entity.id
_entity.type
_entity.pdbx_description
1 polymer ?
#
loop_
_entity_poly.entity_id
_entity_poly.type
_entity_poly.pdbx_seq_one_letter_code
_entity_poly.pdbx_strand_id
1 'polypeptide(L)'
;MSLFFNPNETSAHGSYSLTIKESDGTNDQASTLDRDGVFRVFFGVSRNSYEGLFRPKPPRPAKGGVVDTGHDFTQTNLLVPHPIYAWMN
;
A
#
# COMPACT_ATOMS: atom_id res chain seq x y z
N MET A 1 -14.16 -2.95 1.30
CA MET A 1 -14.23 -4.35 1.78
C MET A 1 -12.83 -4.84 2.11
N SER A 2 -12.47 -5.04 3.37
CA SER A 2 -11.14 -5.59 3.71
C SER A 2 -11.20 -7.12 3.74
N LEU A 3 -10.47 -7.79 2.85
CA LEU A 3 -10.29 -9.24 2.87
C LEU A 3 -9.05 -9.59 3.71
N PHE A 4 -9.23 -10.44 4.72
CA PHE A 4 -8.15 -10.91 5.60
C PHE A 4 -7.74 -12.32 5.16
N PHE A 5 -6.45 -12.52 4.91
CA PHE A 5 -5.93 -13.81 4.47
C PHE A 5 -4.68 -14.18 5.29
N ASN A 6 -4.75 -15.30 6.02
CA ASN A 6 -3.68 -15.84 6.85
C ASN A 6 -3.29 -17.24 6.32
N PRO A 7 -2.37 -17.31 5.35
CA PRO A 7 -1.94 -18.60 4.81
C PRO A 7 -1.22 -19.41 5.90
N ASN A 8 -1.63 -20.67 6.06
CA ASN A 8 -1.06 -21.64 7.00
C ASN A 8 -1.21 -21.28 8.49
N GLU A 9 -2.17 -20.42 8.85
CA GLU A 9 -2.47 -20.06 10.25
C GLU A 9 -1.25 -19.55 11.06
N THR A 10 -0.27 -18.96 10.37
CA THR A 10 1.02 -18.60 10.98
C THR A 10 0.93 -17.45 12.00
N SER A 11 -0.18 -16.73 12.03
CA SER A 11 -0.49 -15.74 13.06
C SER A 11 -1.76 -16.08 13.84
N ALA A 12 -1.67 -16.07 15.18
CA ALA A 12 -2.78 -16.34 16.10
C ALA A 12 -3.94 -15.31 16.01
N HIS A 13 -3.71 -14.15 15.40
CA HIS A 13 -4.72 -13.09 15.24
C HIS A 13 -5.14 -12.87 13.78
N GLY A 14 -4.70 -13.72 12.86
CA GLY A 14 -4.80 -13.46 11.42
C GLY A 14 -3.82 -12.37 11.00
N SER A 15 -2.85 -12.71 10.15
CA SER A 15 -1.96 -11.73 9.54
C SER A 15 -2.64 -11.08 8.34
N TYR A 16 -2.46 -9.77 8.18
CA TYR A 16 -2.90 -9.05 6.98
C TYR A 16 -1.96 -9.41 5.82
N SER A 17 -2.31 -10.40 5.01
CA SER A 17 -1.55 -10.63 3.78
C SER A 17 -1.97 -9.68 2.65
N LEU A 18 -3.21 -9.19 2.69
CA LEU A 18 -3.82 -8.40 1.62
C LEU A 18 -4.89 -7.46 2.19
N THR A 19 -5.18 -6.36 1.51
CA THR A 19 -6.37 -5.54 1.73
C THR A 19 -6.82 -4.99 0.38
N ILE A 20 -8.12 -5.01 0.11
CA ILE A 20 -8.71 -4.45 -1.10
C ILE A 20 -9.53 -3.22 -0.72
N LYS A 21 -9.40 -2.12 -1.44
CA LYS A 21 -10.17 -0.89 -1.22
C LYS A 21 -10.74 -0.37 -2.53
N GLU A 22 -12.01 -0.01 -2.50
CA GLU A 22 -12.77 0.58 -3.62
C GLU A 22 -13.10 2.07 -3.36
N SER A 23 -12.64 2.60 -2.22
CA SER A 23 -12.88 3.98 -1.78
C SER A 23 -11.70 4.47 -0.95
N ASP A 24 -11.46 5.77 -0.90
CA ASP A 24 -10.35 6.32 -0.12
C ASP A 24 -10.66 6.35 1.38
N GLY A 25 -9.73 5.85 2.18
CA GLY A 25 -9.63 6.20 3.60
C GLY A 25 -8.68 7.39 3.80
N THR A 26 -8.54 7.86 5.04
CA THR A 26 -7.61 8.96 5.39
C THR A 26 -6.18 8.73 4.89
N ASN A 27 -5.73 7.47 4.84
CA ASN A 27 -4.38 7.09 4.42
C ASN A 27 -4.28 6.70 2.93
N ASP A 28 -5.38 6.79 2.19
CA ASP A 28 -5.45 6.34 0.80
C ASP A 28 -5.81 7.48 -0.15
N GLN A 29 -6.13 8.68 0.34
CA GLN A 29 -6.56 9.85 -0.47
C GLN A 29 -5.67 10.16 -1.68
N ALA A 30 -4.37 9.86 -1.62
CA ALA A 30 -3.45 10.01 -2.75
C ALA A 30 -3.78 9.07 -3.94
N SER A 31 -4.56 8.01 -3.69
CA SER A 31 -4.90 6.95 -4.63
C SER A 31 -6.11 7.26 -5.50
N THR A 32 -6.96 8.22 -5.09
CA THR A 32 -8.23 8.55 -5.76
C THR A 32 -9.04 7.31 -6.10
N LEU A 33 -9.36 6.48 -5.09
CA LEU A 33 -10.06 5.21 -5.31
C LEU A 33 -11.57 5.35 -5.54
N ASP A 34 -12.18 6.49 -5.18
CA ASP A 34 -13.62 6.76 -5.38
C ASP A 34 -14.01 6.99 -6.87
N ARG A 35 -13.42 6.20 -7.77
CA ARG A 35 -13.68 6.15 -9.21
C ARG A 35 -14.41 4.85 -9.53
N ASP A 36 -15.39 4.92 -10.42
CA ASP A 36 -16.17 3.75 -10.80
C ASP A 36 -15.29 2.63 -11.39
N GLY A 37 -15.49 1.41 -10.90
CA GLY A 37 -14.72 0.23 -11.30
C GLY A 37 -13.25 0.20 -10.86
N VAL A 38 -12.78 1.13 -10.03
CA VAL A 38 -11.40 1.17 -9.54
C VAL A 38 -11.31 0.56 -8.14
N PHE A 39 -10.31 -0.30 -7.94
CA PHE A 39 -9.92 -0.79 -6.63
C PHE A 39 -8.40 -0.81 -6.50
N ARG A 40 -7.93 -0.87 -5.26
CA ARG A 40 -6.52 -1.08 -4.95
C ARG A 40 -6.32 -2.24 -4.01
N VAL A 41 -5.26 -2.97 -4.30
CA VAL A 41 -4.79 -4.10 -3.53
C VAL A 41 -3.51 -3.70 -2.81
N PHE A 42 -3.52 -3.77 -1.48
CA PHE A 42 -2.36 -3.54 -0.63
C PHE A 42 -1.89 -4.86 -0.04
N PHE A 43 -0.60 -5.15 -0.12
CA PHE A 43 -0.01 -6.33 0.50
C PHE A 43 1.37 -6.01 1.06
N GLY A 44 1.73 -6.71 2.14
CA GLY A 44 3.07 -6.63 2.70
C GLY A 44 4.07 -7.34 1.79
N VAL A 45 5.27 -6.77 1.66
CA VAL A 45 6.42 -7.41 1.00
C VAL A 45 7.63 -7.40 1.94
N SER A 46 8.57 -8.32 1.72
CA SER A 46 9.85 -8.29 2.45
C SER A 46 10.62 -7.00 2.13
N ARG A 47 11.49 -6.56 3.06
CA ARG A 47 12.38 -5.42 2.83
C ARG A 47 13.22 -5.58 1.55
N ASN A 48 13.79 -6.77 1.33
CA ASN A 48 14.59 -7.06 0.13
C ASN A 48 13.76 -6.94 -1.16
N SER A 49 12.52 -7.42 -1.15
CA SER A 49 11.61 -7.31 -2.30
C SER A 49 11.22 -5.86 -2.57
N TYR A 50 10.85 -5.09 -1.54
CA TYR A 50 10.55 -3.66 -1.66
C TYR A 50 11.73 -2.92 -2.26
N GLU A 51 12.91 -3.20 -1.72
CA GLU A 51 14.15 -2.55 -2.13
C GLU A 51 14.54 -2.90 -3.57
N GLY A 52 14.31 -4.14 -4.03
CA GLY A 52 14.53 -4.53 -5.43
C GLY A 52 13.56 -3.90 -6.42
N LEU A 53 12.35 -3.54 -5.98
CA LEU A 53 11.30 -2.96 -6.83
C LEU A 53 11.35 -1.42 -6.88
N PHE A 54 11.66 -0.78 -5.75
CA PHE A 54 11.38 0.64 -5.54
C PHE A 54 12.52 1.47 -4.98
N ARG A 55 13.72 0.89 -4.75
CA ARG A 55 14.83 1.66 -4.16
C ARG A 55 15.06 2.98 -4.92
N PRO A 56 15.40 4.07 -4.20
CA PRO A 56 15.68 4.13 -2.76
C PRO A 56 14.41 4.21 -1.89
N LYS A 57 14.53 3.82 -0.62
CA LYS A 57 13.44 4.02 0.36
C LYS A 57 13.18 5.52 0.55
N PRO A 58 11.93 6.00 0.47
CA PRO A 58 11.64 7.42 0.66
C PRO A 58 11.87 7.84 2.12
N PRO A 59 12.19 9.12 2.36
CA PRO A 59 12.23 9.67 3.71
C PRO A 59 10.83 9.66 4.34
N ARG A 60 10.78 9.76 5.66
CA ARG A 60 9.51 9.89 6.38
C ARG A 60 8.84 11.22 5.99
N PRO A 61 7.59 11.21 5.50
CA PRO A 61 6.87 12.43 5.18
C PRO A 61 6.40 13.15 6.46
N ALA A 62 5.91 14.38 6.30
CA ALA A 62 5.21 15.08 7.38
C ALA A 62 4.02 14.24 7.90
N LYS A 63 3.53 14.54 9.10
CA LYS A 63 2.39 13.83 9.68
C LYS A 63 1.17 13.95 8.74
N GLY A 64 0.66 12.80 8.27
CA GLY A 64 -0.44 12.75 7.31
C GLY A 64 -0.04 13.03 5.86
N GLY A 65 1.25 13.23 5.59
CA GLY A 65 1.78 13.48 4.26
C GLY A 65 2.03 12.19 3.46
N VAL A 66 2.08 12.36 2.14
CA VAL A 66 2.40 11.32 1.16
C VAL A 66 3.91 11.23 0.98
N VAL A 67 4.44 10.02 0.79
CA VAL A 67 5.85 9.81 0.48
C VAL A 67 6.22 10.42 -0.86
N ASP A 68 7.41 11.03 -0.93
CA ASP A 68 7.97 11.49 -2.19
C ASP A 68 8.80 10.36 -2.83
N THR A 69 8.16 9.62 -3.73
CA THR A 69 8.79 8.56 -4.54
C THR A 69 8.75 8.86 -6.03
N GLY A 70 8.20 10.02 -6.44
CA GLY A 70 7.96 10.35 -7.85
C GLY A 70 6.90 9.48 -8.55
N HIS A 71 6.19 8.61 -7.83
CA HIS A 71 5.14 7.77 -8.41
C HIS A 71 3.79 8.50 -8.42
N ASP A 72 3.04 8.33 -9.50
CA ASP A 72 1.64 8.74 -9.56
C ASP A 72 0.76 7.65 -8.92
N PHE A 73 0.30 7.91 -7.70
CA PHE A 73 -0.54 6.96 -6.97
C PHE A 73 -1.94 6.79 -7.59
N THR A 74 -2.35 7.58 -8.58
CA THR A 74 -3.65 7.41 -9.25
C THR A 74 -3.61 6.33 -10.34
N GLN A 75 -2.42 5.90 -10.76
CA GLN A 75 -2.23 4.92 -11.83
C GLN A 75 -2.80 3.55 -11.49
N THR A 76 -3.43 2.93 -12.49
CA THR A 76 -4.01 1.58 -12.41
C THR A 76 -3.08 0.56 -13.06
N ASN A 77 -3.19 -0.71 -12.67
CA ASN A 77 -2.43 -1.83 -13.25
C ASN A 77 -0.89 -1.74 -13.08
N LEU A 78 -0.43 -0.99 -12.08
CA LEU A 78 0.97 -0.89 -11.72
C LEU A 78 1.17 -1.19 -10.24
N LEU A 79 2.31 -1.81 -9.93
CA LEU A 79 2.76 -1.95 -8.56
C LEU A 79 3.51 -0.67 -8.17
N VAL A 80 3.07 -0.02 -7.10
CA VAL A 80 3.65 1.23 -6.60
C VAL A 80 3.91 1.12 -5.09
N PRO A 81 4.84 1.92 -4.52
CA PRO A 81 5.00 2.01 -3.08
C PRO A 81 3.70 2.43 -2.37
N HIS A 82 3.53 2.06 -1.10
CA HIS A 82 2.38 2.55 -0.35
C HIS A 82 2.49 4.07 -0.11
N PRO A 83 1.47 4.89 -0.44
CA PRO A 83 1.58 6.36 -0.39
C PRO A 83 1.90 6.93 1.00
N ILE A 84 1.49 6.26 2.08
CA ILE A 84 1.78 6.68 3.46
C ILE A 84 2.86 5.85 4.15
N TYR A 85 2.94 4.53 3.90
CA TYR A 85 3.77 3.61 4.71
C TYR A 85 5.09 3.18 4.07
N ALA A 86 5.38 3.57 2.82
CA ALA A 86 6.59 3.16 2.12
C ALA A 86 7.92 3.53 2.84
N TRP A 87 7.92 4.53 3.71
CA TRP A 87 9.09 4.91 4.52
C TRP A 87 9.34 4.01 5.74
N MET A 88 8.33 3.23 6.15
CA MET A 88 8.30 2.53 7.44
C MET A 88 8.99 1.15 7.42
N ASN A 89 9.34 0.62 6.23
CA ASN A 89 9.92 -0.72 6.06
C ASN A 89 11.46 -0.73 5.98
#